data_AF-A0A3G1T1P0-F1
#
_entry.id   AF-A0A3G1T1P0-F1
#
_cell.length_a   1.000
_cell.length_b   1.000
_cell.length_c   1.000
_cell.angle_alpha   90.00
_cell.angle_beta   90.00
_cell.angle_gamma   90.00
#
_symmetry.space_group_name_H-M   'P 1'
#
loop_
_entity.id
_entity.type
_entity.pdbx_description
1 polymer ?
#
loop_
_entity_poly.entity_id
_entity_poly.type
_entity_poly.pdbx_seq_one_letter_code
_entity_poly.pdbx_strand_id
1 'polypeptide(L)'
;MKPMKIEEIMDQEVQNLSGGELQRVALVLCLGKPADVYLVDEPSAYLDSEQRLVAAKVIKRFILHAKRTGFVVEHDFIMATYLADRVIVFEGTPSSHATAHAPQSLLNGMNRFLELLGITFRRDPNNFRPRINKHSSVKDIEQKRAGQYFFLED
;
A
#
# COMPACT_ATOMS: atom_id res chain seq x y z
N MET A 1 10.28 11.88 13.56
CA MET A 1 10.80 10.87 14.49
C MET A 1 9.70 10.29 15.37
N LYS A 2 8.99 11.11 16.17
CA LYS A 2 7.95 10.65 17.11
C LYS A 2 6.93 9.60 16.61
N PRO A 3 6.33 9.72 15.41
CA PRO A 3 5.36 8.72 14.96
C PRO A 3 5.96 7.31 14.79
N MET A 4 7.23 7.23 14.40
CA MET A 4 7.93 5.96 14.14
C MET A 4 8.64 5.39 15.37
N LYS A 5 8.50 6.03 16.55
CA LYS A 5 9.08 5.61 17.84
C LYS A 5 10.58 5.28 17.80
N ILE A 6 11.36 5.98 16.97
CA ILE A 6 12.80 5.74 16.82
C ILE A 6 13.58 6.09 18.09
N GLU A 7 13.09 7.07 18.88
CA GLU A 7 13.72 7.49 20.14
C GLU A 7 13.82 6.33 21.15
N GLU A 8 12.85 5.40 21.15
CA GLU A 8 12.82 4.24 22.06
C GLU A 8 13.88 3.18 21.73
N ILE A 9 14.42 3.20 20.51
CA ILE A 9 15.36 2.21 19.98
C ILE A 9 16.72 2.81 19.60
N MET A 10 16.94 4.09 19.89
CA MET A 10 18.15 4.82 19.46
C MET A 10 19.44 4.25 20.06
N ASP A 11 19.37 3.81 21.32
CA ASP A 11 20.53 3.28 22.06
C ASP A 11 20.70 1.76 21.90
N GLN A 12 19.82 1.10 21.15
CA GLN A 12 19.88 -0.34 20.93
C GLN A 12 20.80 -0.66 19.74
N GLU A 13 21.58 -1.73 19.87
CA GLU A 13 22.35 -2.24 18.74
C GLU A 13 21.41 -2.81 17.66
N VAL A 14 21.72 -2.54 16.40
CA VAL A 14 20.89 -2.94 15.24
C VAL A 14 20.60 -4.46 15.24
N GLN A 15 21.57 -5.28 15.67
CA GLN A 15 21.42 -6.73 15.75
C GLN A 15 20.34 -7.21 16.73
N ASN A 16 19.94 -6.36 17.68
CA ASN A 16 18.96 -6.68 18.72
C ASN A 16 17.56 -6.15 18.39
N LEU A 17 17.40 -5.41 17.29
CA LEU A 17 16.11 -4.86 16.87
C LEU A 17 15.20 -5.96 16.30
N SER A 18 13.92 -5.90 16.64
CA SER A 18 12.89 -6.72 16.01
C SER A 18 12.69 -6.34 14.54
N GLY A 19 12.05 -7.21 13.74
CA GLY A 19 11.78 -6.95 12.33
C GLY A 19 10.99 -5.65 12.09
N GLY A 20 9.98 -5.37 12.93
CA GLY A 20 9.22 -4.12 12.84
C GLY A 20 10.04 -2.88 13.20
N GLU A 21 10.94 -2.99 14.19
CA GLU A 21 11.86 -1.89 14.53
C GLU A 21 12.85 -1.62 13.40
N LEU A 22 13.47 -2.67 12.85
CA LEU A 22 14.33 -2.59 11.68
C LEU A 22 13.62 -1.94 10.50
N GLN A 23 12.36 -2.32 10.23
CA GLN A 23 11.56 -1.74 9.16
C GLN A 23 11.34 -0.23 9.38
N ARG A 24 11.01 0.18 10.62
CA ARG A 24 10.83 1.61 10.94
C ARG A 24 12.13 2.40 10.79
N VAL A 25 13.26 1.82 11.18
CA VAL A 25 14.59 2.42 10.99
C VAL A 25 14.90 2.56 9.49
N ALA A 26 14.69 1.52 8.69
CA ALA A 26 14.91 1.55 7.24
C ALA A 26 14.08 2.63 6.55
N LEU A 27 12.81 2.78 6.93
CA LEU A 27 11.94 3.83 6.42
C LEU A 27 12.44 5.23 6.77
N VAL A 28 12.85 5.45 8.01
CA VAL A 28 13.39 6.74 8.46
C VAL A 28 14.71 7.07 7.77
N LEU A 29 15.57 6.07 7.55
CA LEU A 29 16.81 6.25 6.78
C LEU A 29 16.55 6.59 5.31
N CYS A 30 15.58 5.92 4.67
CA CYS A 30 15.21 6.18 3.29
C CYS A 30 14.68 7.61 3.13
N LEU A 31 13.66 7.98 3.91
CA LEU A 31 13.04 9.30 3.84
C LEU A 31 13.96 10.42 4.34
N GLY A 32 14.88 10.13 5.26
CA GLY A 32 15.83 11.12 5.79
C GLY A 32 16.88 11.59 4.79
N LYS A 33 17.11 10.83 3.71
CA LYS A 33 18.05 11.22 2.65
C LYS A 33 17.36 12.14 1.63
N PRO A 34 17.93 13.31 1.30
CA PRO A 34 17.42 14.12 0.20
C PRO A 34 17.50 13.36 -1.12
N ALA A 35 16.37 13.18 -1.79
CA ALA A 35 16.28 12.55 -3.10
C ALA A 35 15.13 13.16 -3.93
N ASP A 36 15.26 13.11 -5.25
CA ASP A 36 14.17 13.51 -6.16
C ASP A 36 13.09 12.42 -6.26
N VAL A 37 13.52 11.16 -6.16
CA VAL A 37 12.68 9.96 -6.22
C VAL A 37 13.01 9.02 -5.08
N TYR A 38 11.98 8.59 -4.34
CA TYR A 38 12.06 7.58 -3.29
C TYR A 38 11.50 6.25 -3.80
N LEU A 39 12.20 5.15 -3.53
CA LEU A 39 11.74 3.80 -3.82
C LEU A 39 11.53 3.10 -2.48
N VAL A 40 10.31 2.63 -2.22
CA VAL A 40 9.94 1.98 -0.96
C VAL A 40 9.29 0.64 -1.28
N ASP A 41 10.01 -0.43 -1.01
CA ASP A 41 9.56 -1.80 -1.28
C ASP A 41 9.02 -2.43 0.01
N GLU A 42 7.81 -2.97 -0.05
CA GLU A 42 7.06 -3.59 1.06
C GLU A 42 7.18 -2.87 2.43
N PRO A 43 6.83 -1.57 2.53
CA PRO A 43 6.93 -0.83 3.79
C PRO A 43 6.09 -1.43 4.94
N SER A 44 5.05 -2.21 4.64
CA SER A 44 4.19 -2.88 5.62
C SER A 44 4.78 -4.15 6.25
N ALA A 45 5.92 -4.64 5.77
CA ALA A 45 6.57 -5.86 6.27
C ALA A 45 6.85 -5.76 7.77
N TYR A 46 6.53 -6.83 8.51
CA TYR A 46 6.69 -6.93 9.98
C TYR A 46 5.93 -5.90 10.84
N LEU A 47 5.20 -4.96 10.23
CA LEU A 47 4.42 -3.97 10.95
C LEU A 47 3.02 -4.49 11.29
N ASP A 48 2.56 -4.18 12.50
CA ASP A 48 1.17 -4.38 12.89
C ASP A 48 0.22 -3.36 12.23
N SER A 49 -1.09 -3.54 12.40
CA SER A 49 -2.10 -2.69 11.74
C SER A 49 -2.01 -1.19 12.11
N GLU A 50 -1.60 -0.86 13.33
CA GLU A 50 -1.43 0.54 13.74
C GLU A 50 -0.16 1.12 13.13
N GLN A 51 0.93 0.37 13.20
CA GLN A 51 2.22 0.75 12.64
C GLN A 51 2.17 0.95 11.12
N ARG A 52 1.44 0.10 10.38
CA ARG A 52 1.22 0.29 8.94
C ARG A 52 0.53 1.62 8.62
N LEU A 53 -0.52 1.96 9.37
CA LEU A 53 -1.23 3.23 9.19
C LEU A 53 -0.32 4.42 9.47
N VAL A 54 0.50 4.33 10.52
CA VAL A 54 1.47 5.38 10.85
C VAL A 54 2.55 5.50 9.78
N ALA A 55 3.11 4.38 9.32
CA ALA A 55 4.11 4.36 8.25
C ALA A 55 3.54 4.98 6.96
N ALA A 56 2.33 4.59 6.55
CA ALA A 56 1.67 5.14 5.37
C ALA A 56 1.46 6.66 5.48
N LYS A 57 1.01 7.16 6.64
CA LYS A 57 0.88 8.60 6.92
C LYS A 57 2.21 9.32 6.83
N VAL A 58 3.28 8.75 7.38
CA VAL A 58 4.62 9.33 7.36
C VAL A 58 5.15 9.42 5.92
N ILE A 59 5.07 8.33 5.16
CA ILE A 59 5.50 8.27 3.75
C ILE A 59 4.77 9.32 2.91
N LYS A 60 3.42 9.31 2.92
CA LYS A 60 2.60 10.25 2.13
C LYS A 60 2.90 11.69 2.49
N ARG A 61 2.91 12.00 3.79
CA ARG A 61 3.13 13.37 4.27
C ARG A 61 4.53 13.87 3.91
N PHE A 62 5.55 13.04 4.05
CA PHE A 62 6.91 13.41 3.72
C PHE A 62 7.07 13.71 2.23
N ILE A 63 6.66 12.79 1.36
CA ILE A 63 6.75 12.93 -0.10
C ILE A 63 6.00 14.18 -0.58
N LEU A 64 4.78 14.40 -0.07
CA LEU A 64 3.96 15.56 -0.41
C LEU A 64 4.61 16.88 0.02
N HIS A 65 5.11 16.97 1.26
CA HIS A 65 5.74 18.20 1.76
C HIS A 65 7.08 18.49 1.08
N ALA A 66 7.87 17.46 0.81
CA ALA A 66 9.15 17.59 0.12
C ALA A 66 8.98 17.87 -1.38
N LYS A 67 7.75 17.77 -1.92
CA LYS A 67 7.42 17.90 -3.36
C LYS A 67 8.26 16.94 -4.21
N ARG A 68 8.41 15.70 -3.73
CA ARG A 68 9.19 14.65 -4.39
C ARG A 68 8.28 13.56 -4.93
N THR A 69 8.84 12.63 -5.68
CA THR A 69 8.12 11.46 -6.19
C THR A 69 8.46 10.23 -5.36
N GLY A 70 7.49 9.36 -5.13
CA GLY A 70 7.71 8.06 -4.50
C GLY A 70 7.08 6.93 -5.30
N PHE A 71 7.82 5.84 -5.47
CA PHE A 71 7.29 4.55 -5.91
C PHE A 71 7.20 3.66 -4.69
N VAL A 72 6.02 3.09 -4.46
CA VAL A 72 5.77 2.19 -3.35
C VAL A 72 5.24 0.87 -3.90
N VAL A 73 5.90 -0.23 -3.54
CA VAL A 73 5.42 -1.59 -3.82
C VAL A 73 4.76 -2.10 -2.55
N GLU A 74 3.53 -2.58 -2.66
CA GLU A 74 2.75 -3.02 -1.50
C GLU A 74 1.84 -4.19 -1.84
N HIS A 75 1.64 -5.03 -0.83
CA HIS A 75 0.65 -6.11 -0.84
C HIS A 75 -0.55 -5.78 0.07
N ASP A 76 -0.44 -4.76 0.93
CA ASP A 76 -1.54 -4.28 1.75
C ASP A 76 -2.42 -3.27 0.98
N PHE A 77 -3.66 -3.67 0.69
CA PHE A 77 -4.62 -2.85 -0.06
C PHE A 77 -4.91 -1.49 0.59
N ILE A 78 -4.97 -1.43 1.92
CA ILE A 78 -5.31 -0.19 2.63
C ILE A 78 -4.15 0.77 2.53
N MET A 79 -2.93 0.27 2.74
CA MET A 79 -1.72 1.07 2.60
C MET A 79 -1.53 1.56 1.16
N ALA A 80 -1.66 0.66 0.17
CA ALA A 80 -1.53 1.01 -1.24
C ALA A 80 -2.53 2.10 -1.67
N THR A 81 -3.81 1.92 -1.37
CA THR A 81 -4.86 2.90 -1.72
C THR A 81 -4.73 4.22 -0.95
N TYR A 82 -4.19 4.20 0.27
CA TYR A 82 -3.92 5.42 1.03
C TYR A 82 -2.76 6.22 0.43
N LEU A 83 -1.70 5.54 -0.02
CA LEU A 83 -0.48 6.16 -0.53
C LEU A 83 -0.59 6.62 -2.00
N ALA A 84 -1.28 5.84 -2.84
CA ALA A 84 -1.20 5.98 -4.28
C ALA A 84 -2.06 7.13 -4.84
N ASP A 85 -1.45 7.97 -5.68
CA ASP A 85 -2.16 8.86 -6.61
C ASP A 85 -2.44 8.15 -7.95
N ARG A 86 -1.52 7.25 -8.35
CA ARG A 86 -1.58 6.39 -9.54
C ARG A 86 -1.08 5.00 -9.21
N VAL A 87 -1.51 4.00 -9.98
CA VAL A 87 -1.13 2.60 -9.78
C VAL A 87 -0.51 2.04 -11.05
N ILE A 88 0.55 1.25 -10.89
CA ILE A 88 1.11 0.38 -11.92
C ILE A 88 0.73 -1.04 -11.55
N VAL A 89 -0.01 -1.72 -12.43
CA VAL A 89 -0.38 -3.13 -12.25
C VAL A 89 0.68 -4.00 -12.93
N PHE A 90 1.06 -5.08 -12.28
CA PHE A 90 1.89 -6.13 -12.87
C PHE A 90 1.03 -7.35 -13.20
N GLU A 91 1.26 -7.94 -14.36
CA GLU A 91 0.57 -9.14 -14.86
C GLU A 91 1.57 -10.19 -15.33
N GLY A 92 1.17 -11.45 -15.29
CA GLY A 92 1.97 -12.55 -15.84
C GLY A 92 1.90 -13.79 -14.97
N THR A 93 2.87 -14.69 -15.15
CA THR A 93 2.98 -15.92 -14.37
C THR A 93 4.25 -15.84 -13.51
N PRO A 94 4.13 -15.92 -12.16
CA PRO A 94 5.28 -15.92 -11.28
C PRO A 94 6.34 -16.94 -11.71
N SER A 95 7.61 -16.57 -11.61
CA SER A 95 8.75 -17.39 -12.04
C SER A 95 8.78 -17.73 -13.54
N SER A 96 7.97 -17.07 -14.38
CA SER A 96 7.97 -17.26 -15.83
C SER A 96 8.10 -15.93 -16.59
N HIS A 97 7.11 -15.04 -16.49
CA HIS A 97 7.11 -13.74 -17.18
C HIS A 97 6.26 -12.73 -16.42
N ALA A 98 6.60 -11.45 -16.54
CA ALA A 98 5.86 -10.34 -15.97
C ALA A 98 5.83 -9.15 -16.93
N THR A 99 4.70 -8.46 -16.99
CA THR A 99 4.48 -7.22 -17.74
C THR A 99 4.01 -6.14 -16.78
N ALA A 100 4.67 -5.00 -16.78
CA ALA A 100 4.25 -3.82 -16.03
C ALA A 100 3.43 -2.90 -16.94
N HIS A 101 2.29 -2.44 -16.45
CA HIS A 101 1.44 -1.50 -17.18
C HIS A 101 1.92 -0.05 -17.01
N ALA A 102 1.49 0.85 -17.90
CA ALA A 102 1.70 2.29 -17.68
C ALA A 102 0.94 2.76 -16.42
N PRO A 103 1.40 3.81 -15.71
CA PRO A 103 0.69 4.34 -14.54
C PRO A 103 -0.74 4.77 -14.87
N GLN A 104 -1.72 4.21 -14.15
CA GLN A 104 -3.16 4.45 -14.34
C GLN A 104 -3.75 5.20 -13.14
N SER A 105 -4.97 5.72 -13.29
CA SER A 105 -5.73 6.21 -12.13
C SER A 105 -5.93 5.08 -11.11
N LEU A 106 -6.08 5.45 -9.83
CA LEU A 106 -6.29 4.48 -8.77
C LEU A 106 -7.51 3.58 -9.07
N LEU A 107 -8.64 4.14 -9.54
CA LEU A 107 -9.84 3.36 -9.87
C LEU A 107 -9.57 2.31 -10.95
N ASN A 108 -8.93 2.70 -12.05
CA ASN A 108 -8.70 1.80 -13.19
C ASN A 108 -7.69 0.72 -12.83
N GLY A 109 -6.59 1.10 -12.18
CA GLY A 109 -5.56 0.16 -11.75
C GLY A 109 -6.09 -0.86 -10.74
N MET A 110 -6.86 -0.42 -9.75
CA MET A 110 -7.44 -1.33 -8.75
C MET A 110 -8.51 -2.26 -9.33
N ASN A 111 -9.35 -1.76 -10.24
CA ASN A 111 -10.33 -2.62 -10.93
C ASN A 111 -9.62 -3.72 -11.73
N ARG A 112 -8.59 -3.36 -12.50
CA ARG A 112 -7.79 -4.31 -13.27
C ARG A 112 -7.09 -5.33 -12.37
N PHE A 113 -6.43 -4.86 -11.31
CA PHE A 113 -5.74 -5.75 -10.36
C PHE A 113 -6.70 -6.76 -9.71
N LEU A 114 -7.87 -6.30 -9.28
CA LEU A 114 -8.86 -7.15 -8.62
C LEU A 114 -9.59 -8.10 -9.57
N GLU A 115 -9.78 -7.68 -10.83
CA GLU A 115 -10.29 -8.53 -11.89
C GLU A 115 -9.36 -9.73 -12.14
N LEU A 116 -8.04 -9.50 -12.21
CA LEU A 116 -7.04 -10.58 -12.35
C LEU A 116 -7.10 -11.58 -11.19
N LEU A 117 -7.40 -11.11 -9.98
CA LEU A 117 -7.56 -11.96 -8.80
C LEU A 117 -8.93 -12.64 -8.72
N GLY A 118 -9.91 -12.19 -9.51
CA GLY A 118 -11.30 -12.66 -9.43
C GLY A 118 -12.00 -12.30 -8.12
N ILE A 119 -11.53 -11.26 -7.43
CA ILE A 119 -11.99 -10.82 -6.10
C ILE A 119 -12.64 -9.45 -6.23
N THR A 120 -13.76 -9.23 -5.53
CA THR A 120 -14.39 -7.90 -5.47
C THR A 120 -14.39 -7.34 -4.05
N PHE A 121 -14.29 -6.02 -3.95
CA PHE A 121 -14.35 -5.29 -2.69
C PHE A 121 -15.57 -4.38 -2.64
N ARG A 122 -16.23 -4.37 -1.48
CA ARG A 122 -17.23 -3.38 -1.11
C ARG A 122 -16.69 -2.49 0.01
N ARG A 123 -17.26 -1.30 0.18
CA ARG A 123 -17.05 -0.50 1.39
C ARG A 123 -18.02 -0.94 2.48
N ASP A 124 -17.53 -1.00 3.71
CA ASP A 124 -18.40 -1.11 4.88
C ASP A 124 -19.10 0.24 5.11
N PRO A 125 -20.43 0.28 5.26
CA PRO A 125 -21.15 1.55 5.40
C PRO A 125 -20.85 2.28 6.72
N ASN A 126 -20.35 1.60 7.75
CA ASN A 126 -20.16 2.20 9.07
C ASN A 126 -18.77 2.82 9.25
N ASN A 127 -17.74 2.19 8.69
CA ASN A 127 -16.34 2.59 8.89
C ASN A 127 -15.59 2.81 7.59
N PHE A 128 -16.28 2.70 6.44
CA PHE A 128 -15.74 2.89 5.10
C PHE A 128 -14.54 1.99 4.80
N ARG A 129 -14.29 0.91 5.56
CA ARG A 129 -13.16 0.03 5.27
C ARG A 129 -13.46 -0.84 4.04
N PRO A 130 -12.49 -1.08 3.17
CA PRO A 130 -12.64 -2.06 2.10
C PRO A 130 -12.84 -3.45 2.73
N ARG A 131 -13.90 -4.14 2.30
CA ARG A 131 -14.26 -5.49 2.71
C ARG A 131 -14.39 -6.37 1.48
N ILE A 132 -13.70 -7.49 1.51
CA ILE A 132 -13.80 -8.52 0.48
C ILE A 132 -15.23 -9.10 0.45
N ASN A 133 -15.80 -9.26 -0.75
CA ASN A 133 -17.04 -9.99 -0.91
C ASN A 133 -16.76 -11.51 -0.87
N LYS A 134 -17.70 -12.26 -0.31
CA LYS A 134 -17.65 -13.73 -0.41
C LYS A 134 -17.82 -14.12 -1.88
N HIS A 135 -17.02 -15.10 -2.31
CA HIS A 135 -17.09 -15.63 -3.67
C HIS A 135 -18.52 -16.05 -4.02
N SER A 136 -19.00 -15.62 -5.19
CA SER A 136 -20.35 -15.91 -5.69
C SER A 136 -21.51 -15.42 -4.82
N SER A 137 -21.26 -14.49 -3.88
CA SER A 137 -22.33 -13.76 -3.21
C SER A 137 -23.04 -12.83 -4.19
N VAL A 138 -24.29 -12.43 -3.88
CA VAL A 138 -25.09 -11.52 -4.72
C VAL A 138 -24.28 -10.27 -5.10
N LYS A 139 -23.63 -9.64 -4.12
CA LYS A 139 -22.78 -8.45 -4.35
C LYS A 139 -21.56 -8.73 -5.23
N ASP A 140 -20.92 -9.90 -5.08
CA ASP A 140 -19.76 -10.28 -5.91
C ASP A 140 -20.18 -10.45 -7.39
N ILE A 141 -21.33 -11.09 -7.63
CA ILE A 141 -21.87 -11.31 -8.98
C ILE A 141 -22.28 -9.99 -9.63
N GLU A 142 -22.99 -9.14 -8.90
CA GLU A 142 -23.41 -7.82 -9.38
C GLU A 142 -22.21 -6.95 -9.76
N GLN A 143 -21.20 -6.89 -8.89
CA GLN A 143 -19.97 -6.11 -9.11
C GLN A 143 -19.17 -6.61 -10.32
N LYS A 144 -18.99 -7.93 -10.46
CA LYS A 144 -18.34 -8.53 -11.63
C LYS A 144 -19.08 -8.23 -12.92
N ARG A 145 -20.41 -8.35 -12.94
CA ARG A 145 -21.24 -8.02 -14.12
C ARG A 145 -21.12 -6.55 -14.52
N ALA A 146 -20.97 -5.65 -13.54
CA ALA A 146 -20.80 -4.23 -13.78
C ALA A 146 -19.36 -3.82 -14.13
N GLY A 147 -18.39 -4.73 -14.04
CA GLY A 147 -16.96 -4.40 -14.17
C GLY A 147 -16.43 -3.53 -13.03
N GLN A 148 -17.12 -3.51 -11.87
CA GLN A 148 -16.83 -2.66 -10.73
C GLN A 148 -16.31 -3.49 -9.56
N TYR A 149 -15.02 -3.81 -9.59
CA TYR A 149 -14.32 -4.60 -8.57
C TYR A 149 -13.86 -3.74 -7.38
N PHE A 150 -13.66 -2.44 -7.60
CA PHE A 150 -13.22 -1.47 -6.60
C PHE A 150 -14.08 -0.21 -6.63
N PHE A 151 -14.31 0.37 -5.44
CA PHE A 151 -15.02 1.65 -5.27
C PHE A 151 -14.09 2.66 -4.59
N LEU A 152 -13.83 3.77 -5.29
CA LEU A 152 -13.37 5.03 -4.71
C LEU A 152 -14.59 5.81 -4.20
N GLU A 153 -14.41 6.60 -3.15
CA GLU A 153 -15.43 7.56 -2.70
C GLU A 153 -15.73 8.57 -3.83
N ASP A 154 -16.94 9.13 -3.79
CA ASP A 154 -17.19 10.52 -4.17
C ASP A 154 -16.87 11.43 -2.96
#